data_AF-A0A8T2SVA4-F1
#
_entry.id   AF-A0A8T2SVA4-F1
#
_cell.length_a   1.000
_cell.length_b   1.000
_cell.length_c   1.000
_cell.angle_alpha   90.00
_cell.angle_beta   90.00
_cell.angle_gamma   90.00
#
_symmetry.space_group_name_H-M   'P 1'
#
loop_
_entity.id
_entity.type
_entity.pdbx_description
1 polymer ?
#
loop_
_entity_poly.entity_id
_entity_poly.type
_entity_poly.pdbx_seq_one_letter_code
_entity_poly.pdbx_strand_id
1 'polypeptide(L)'
;MSSQLKVQDLRNALAERGLDTSGTKALLAARLDAYENEKPSKKRDASVLGDDIVNGAKKAKATFDGASVDKDINGYTISELRSALAEKGLSTSGNKKTLQSRLLEAVRGDNGCKKDNYTKHDADNGQEKKGKPVNKLKDELDGLSIAELRSSLAARGLSTAGTKKSLHSRLLDAIENRGGDDIGVNDDNDSNGKEDNKEEKIVVAIKKGKAVLDNYLPDQIKSRFHVLETDESIYDAMLNQTNVADNNNKFYVIQVLESDDGTGQYYVYNRWGRVGARGQDKLFGILSKDSAIREFEGKFLAKTKNQWSERQDFEPVRYQYTWIERDYDDEAENLDDKAKKAEEKPSIPKAPKESKLESRIAQFVKLICNIDMMKEQMMEIGYDANKMPLGKLSKATILKGYEALKKIAAVLEGSTTGSLERLSSEFYTVIPHDFGYKRMGNFVIDTQPKLKRKLEMVEALGEIQLATKLLQDEDEEDDPLYSSYQRLKCELEPLDQGSDEFNLVNEYLQNTHAKTHSSYGLEIVQIFRARREGEEERFMKFAKVNNRMLLWHGSRLTNWTGILSQGNLVSN
;
A
#
# COMPACT_ATOMS: atom_id res chain seq x y z
N MET A 1 -32.02 -10.42 -35.49
CA MET A 1 -31.73 -11.62 -36.34
C MET A 1 -30.21 -11.90 -36.42
N SER A 2 -29.39 -11.15 -35.69
CA SER A 2 -27.92 -11.21 -35.79
C SER A 2 -27.27 -12.45 -35.13
N SER A 3 -27.95 -13.13 -34.20
CA SER A 3 -27.37 -14.22 -33.38
C SER A 3 -27.01 -15.50 -34.18
N GLN A 4 -27.62 -15.67 -35.36
CA GLN A 4 -27.37 -16.81 -36.25
C GLN A 4 -26.22 -16.59 -37.25
N LEU A 5 -25.72 -15.36 -37.41
CA LEU A 5 -24.63 -15.05 -38.33
C LEU A 5 -23.29 -15.57 -37.79
N LYS A 6 -22.33 -15.89 -38.68
CA LYS A 6 -20.96 -16.22 -38.24
C LYS A 6 -20.22 -14.94 -37.82
N VAL A 7 -19.19 -15.08 -36.99
CA VAL A 7 -18.43 -13.94 -36.43
C VAL A 7 -17.87 -13.05 -37.54
N GLN A 8 -17.42 -13.63 -38.64
CA GLN A 8 -16.87 -12.87 -39.76
C GLN A 8 -17.95 -12.04 -40.48
N ASP A 9 -19.15 -12.59 -40.65
CA ASP A 9 -20.27 -11.88 -41.27
C ASP A 9 -20.76 -10.73 -40.38
N LEU A 10 -20.78 -10.92 -39.06
CA LEU A 10 -21.08 -9.87 -38.09
C LEU A 10 -20.05 -8.73 -38.16
N ARG A 11 -18.76 -9.05 -38.26
CA ARG A 11 -17.69 -8.04 -38.39
C ARG A 11 -17.80 -7.28 -39.70
N ASN A 12 -18.07 -7.97 -40.80
CA ASN A 12 -18.25 -7.33 -42.11
C ASN A 12 -19.49 -6.40 -42.09
N ALA A 13 -20.62 -6.86 -41.54
CA ALA A 13 -21.84 -6.05 -41.43
C ALA A 13 -21.65 -4.81 -40.54
N LEU A 14 -20.89 -4.93 -39.45
CA LEU A 14 -20.53 -3.80 -38.59
C LEU A 14 -19.54 -2.85 -39.27
N ALA A 15 -18.53 -3.38 -39.99
CA ALA A 15 -17.55 -2.58 -40.73
C ALA A 15 -18.21 -1.74 -41.84
N GLU A 16 -19.13 -2.33 -42.61
CA GLU A 16 -19.92 -1.61 -43.63
C GLU A 16 -20.76 -0.47 -43.04
N ARG A 17 -21.13 -0.59 -41.76
CA ARG A 17 -21.90 0.42 -41.01
C ARG A 17 -21.01 1.36 -40.18
N GLY A 18 -19.69 1.24 -40.30
CA GLY A 18 -18.71 2.07 -39.59
C GLY A 18 -18.63 1.82 -38.08
N LEU A 19 -19.09 0.65 -37.61
CA LEU A 19 -19.12 0.27 -36.20
C LEU A 19 -17.91 -0.59 -35.81
N ASP A 20 -17.54 -0.56 -34.52
CA ASP A 20 -16.44 -1.36 -33.98
C ASP A 20 -16.66 -2.87 -34.22
N THR A 21 -15.64 -3.52 -34.78
CA THR A 21 -15.65 -4.95 -35.14
C THR A 21 -14.91 -5.85 -34.13
N SER A 22 -14.42 -5.27 -33.02
CA SER A 22 -13.75 -6.01 -31.96
C SER A 22 -14.74 -6.59 -30.94
N GLY A 23 -14.36 -7.72 -30.32
CA GLY A 23 -15.15 -8.38 -29.28
C GLY A 23 -15.64 -9.79 -29.62
N THR A 24 -16.36 -10.39 -28.68
CA THR A 24 -16.95 -11.73 -28.78
C THR A 24 -18.18 -11.74 -29.69
N LYS A 25 -18.57 -12.91 -30.20
CA LYS A 25 -19.74 -13.06 -31.10
C LYS A 25 -21.00 -12.40 -30.54
N ALA A 26 -21.26 -12.59 -29.24
CA ALA A 26 -22.42 -12.02 -28.56
C ALA A 26 -22.40 -10.49 -28.54
N LEU A 27 -21.21 -9.89 -28.34
CA LEU A 27 -21.05 -8.43 -28.33
C LEU A 27 -21.26 -7.83 -29.71
N LEU A 28 -20.73 -8.49 -30.75
CA LEU A 28 -20.90 -8.08 -32.15
C LEU A 28 -22.37 -8.18 -32.60
N ALA A 29 -23.05 -9.27 -32.21
CA ALA A 29 -24.48 -9.46 -32.47
C ALA A 29 -25.33 -8.39 -31.76
N ALA A 30 -25.11 -8.15 -30.47
CA ALA A 30 -25.82 -7.13 -29.71
C ALA A 30 -25.61 -5.72 -30.28
N ARG A 31 -24.40 -5.42 -30.74
CA ARG A 31 -24.06 -4.14 -31.39
C ARG A 31 -24.76 -3.96 -32.73
N LEU A 32 -24.88 -5.04 -33.51
CA LEU A 32 -25.58 -5.00 -34.80
C LEU A 32 -27.09 -4.85 -34.60
N ASP A 33 -27.69 -5.59 -33.66
CA ASP A 33 -29.13 -5.49 -33.36
C ASP A 33 -29.48 -4.10 -32.76
N ALA A 34 -28.61 -3.51 -31.93
CA ALA A 34 -28.82 -2.16 -31.40
C ALA A 34 -28.87 -1.11 -32.52
N TYR A 35 -27.98 -1.22 -33.51
CA TYR A 35 -27.97 -0.33 -34.68
C TYR A 35 -29.21 -0.51 -35.58
N GLU A 36 -29.71 -1.75 -35.71
CA GLU A 36 -30.92 -2.02 -36.51
C GLU A 36 -32.20 -1.51 -35.83
N ASN A 37 -32.23 -1.49 -34.49
CA ASN A 37 -33.37 -1.00 -33.70
C ASN A 37 -33.44 0.53 -33.60
N GLU A 38 -32.37 1.26 -33.95
CA GLU A 38 -32.33 2.74 -33.89
C GLU A 38 -32.81 3.44 -35.18
N LYS A 39 -33.29 2.71 -36.20
CA LYS A 39 -33.91 3.35 -37.38
C LYS A 39 -35.42 3.59 -37.15
N PRO A 40 -35.93 4.83 -37.30
CA PRO A 40 -37.36 5.10 -37.22
C PRO A 40 -38.08 4.52 -38.45
N SER A 41 -39.09 3.68 -38.17
CA SER A 41 -40.02 3.15 -39.15
C SER A 41 -40.88 4.26 -39.75
N LYS A 42 -40.82 4.48 -41.07
CA LYS A 42 -41.86 5.20 -41.82
C LYS A 42 -43.04 4.27 -42.09
N LYS A 43 -44.22 4.56 -41.51
CA LYS A 43 -45.56 4.28 -42.07
C LYS A 43 -46.59 5.30 -41.52
N ARG A 44 -47.23 6.06 -42.43
CA ARG A 44 -48.66 6.51 -42.57
C ARG A 44 -49.39 7.08 -41.34
N ASP A 45 -50.25 8.12 -41.36
CA ASP A 45 -50.98 8.93 -42.36
C ASP A 45 -51.54 10.21 -41.68
N ALA A 46 -51.89 11.24 -42.49
CA ALA A 46 -52.86 12.35 -42.26
C ALA A 46 -52.57 13.35 -41.10
N SER A 47 -52.73 14.68 -41.18
CA SER A 47 -53.36 15.61 -42.13
C SER A 47 -53.19 17.07 -41.62
N VAL A 48 -53.35 18.06 -42.53
CA VAL A 48 -53.82 19.45 -42.31
C VAL A 48 -52.78 20.61 -42.11
N LEU A 49 -52.78 21.51 -43.13
CA LEU A 49 -52.43 22.95 -43.22
C LEU A 49 -50.96 23.38 -43.00
N GLY A 50 -50.29 24.18 -43.83
CA GLY A 50 -50.59 24.91 -45.07
C GLY A 50 -49.34 25.75 -45.45
N ASP A 51 -49.14 25.98 -46.76
CA ASP A 51 -48.49 27.09 -47.50
C ASP A 51 -47.35 27.90 -46.83
N ASP A 52 -46.22 28.31 -47.43
CA ASP A 52 -45.82 28.47 -48.84
C ASP A 52 -44.31 28.91 -48.87
N ILE A 53 -43.72 28.95 -50.08
CA ILE A 53 -42.48 29.69 -50.50
C ILE A 53 -41.07 29.02 -50.36
N VAL A 54 -40.72 28.23 -51.39
CA VAL A 54 -39.72 28.51 -52.47
C VAL A 54 -38.24 28.90 -52.16
N ASN A 55 -37.36 28.23 -52.93
CA ASN A 55 -35.92 28.44 -53.26
C ASN A 55 -34.89 27.83 -52.29
N GLY A 56 -33.86 27.10 -52.73
CA GLY A 56 -33.20 27.06 -54.04
C GLY A 56 -31.70 27.06 -53.80
N ALA A 57 -31.02 26.02 -54.27
CA ALA A 57 -29.61 25.72 -54.03
C ALA A 57 -28.63 26.85 -54.38
N LYS A 58 -27.45 26.87 -53.72
CA LYS A 58 -26.14 26.81 -54.42
C LYS A 58 -24.95 26.64 -53.46
N LYS A 59 -24.10 25.68 -53.85
CA LYS A 59 -22.69 25.56 -53.47
C LYS A 59 -21.92 26.83 -53.82
N ALA A 60 -20.98 27.22 -52.98
CA ALA A 60 -19.79 27.96 -53.39
C ALA A 60 -18.56 27.42 -52.66
N LYS A 61 -17.55 27.14 -53.47
CA LYS A 61 -16.19 26.69 -53.17
C LYS A 61 -15.36 27.95 -52.96
N ALA A 62 -14.58 28.06 -51.89
CA ALA A 62 -13.57 29.12 -51.79
C ALA A 62 -12.32 28.60 -51.06
N THR A 63 -11.21 28.86 -51.73
CA THR A 63 -9.82 28.57 -51.40
C THR A 63 -9.26 29.52 -50.33
N PHE A 64 -8.11 29.10 -49.84
CA PHE A 64 -7.33 29.52 -48.69
C PHE A 64 -6.91 31.00 -48.68
N ASP A 65 -7.02 31.64 -47.52
CA ASP A 65 -6.20 32.80 -47.13
C ASP A 65 -5.79 32.66 -45.66
N GLY A 66 -4.51 32.92 -45.39
CA GLY A 66 -3.87 32.72 -44.12
C GLY A 66 -4.23 33.81 -43.11
N ALA A 67 -4.84 33.42 -42.00
CA ALA A 67 -4.65 33.98 -40.65
C ALA A 67 -5.52 33.17 -39.67
N SER A 68 -4.94 32.80 -38.52
CA SER A 68 -5.54 32.07 -37.40
C SER A 68 -5.69 30.54 -37.55
N VAL A 69 -4.70 29.79 -37.04
CA VAL A 69 -4.93 28.40 -36.61
C VAL A 69 -4.18 28.16 -35.30
N ASP A 70 -4.72 28.69 -34.22
CA ASP A 70 -4.69 28.00 -32.92
C ASP A 70 -6.03 27.26 -32.81
N LYS A 71 -6.08 26.02 -33.34
CA LYS A 71 -7.22 25.10 -33.13
C LYS A 71 -6.73 23.66 -32.99
N ASP A 72 -6.75 23.22 -31.74
CA ASP A 72 -7.02 21.88 -31.22
C ASP A 72 -6.64 20.69 -32.11
N ILE A 73 -5.35 20.33 -32.09
CA ILE A 73 -4.77 19.11 -32.70
C ILE A 73 -5.48 17.82 -32.20
N ASN A 74 -6.22 17.90 -31.09
CA ASN A 74 -7.02 16.80 -30.55
C ASN A 74 -8.18 16.38 -31.47
N GLY A 75 -8.70 17.29 -32.30
CA GLY A 75 -9.82 17.04 -33.21
C GLY A 75 -9.47 16.31 -34.51
N TYR A 76 -8.19 16.22 -34.87
CA TYR A 76 -7.76 15.70 -36.17
C TYR A 76 -8.00 14.18 -36.26
N THR A 77 -8.39 13.71 -37.44
CA THR A 77 -8.43 12.28 -37.79
C THR A 77 -7.01 11.76 -38.05
N ILE A 78 -6.82 10.44 -38.04
CA ILE A 78 -5.51 9.81 -38.29
C ILE A 78 -4.98 10.17 -39.70
N SER A 79 -5.87 10.30 -40.69
CA SER A 79 -5.49 10.67 -42.05
C SER A 79 -4.98 12.11 -42.14
N GLU A 80 -5.63 13.03 -41.45
CA GLU A 80 -5.21 14.44 -41.38
C GLU A 80 -3.88 14.59 -40.64
N LEU A 81 -3.69 13.87 -39.54
CA LEU A 81 -2.42 13.86 -38.80
C LEU A 81 -1.25 13.33 -39.64
N ARG A 82 -1.47 12.27 -40.43
CA ARG A 82 -0.43 11.73 -41.33
C ARG A 82 -0.11 12.68 -42.47
N SER A 83 -1.12 13.34 -43.03
CA SER A 83 -0.91 14.31 -44.11
C SER A 83 -0.14 15.53 -43.60
N ALA A 84 -0.51 16.07 -42.43
CA ALA A 84 0.18 17.21 -41.81
C ALA A 84 1.64 16.88 -41.40
N LEU A 85 1.90 15.64 -40.95
CA LEU A 85 3.28 15.19 -40.67
C LEU A 85 4.08 14.98 -41.95
N ALA A 86 3.47 14.46 -43.01
CA ALA A 86 4.13 14.27 -44.31
C ALA A 86 4.54 15.61 -44.96
N GLU A 87 3.67 16.63 -44.88
CA GLU A 87 3.99 17.99 -45.35
C GLU A 87 5.16 18.62 -44.58
N LYS A 88 5.34 18.24 -43.31
CA LYS A 88 6.48 18.65 -42.48
C LYS A 88 7.70 17.71 -42.57
N GLY A 89 7.67 16.71 -43.46
CA GLY A 89 8.76 15.76 -43.67
C GLY A 89 9.00 14.80 -42.49
N LEU A 90 8.00 14.62 -41.61
CA LEU A 90 8.10 13.81 -40.41
C LEU A 90 7.47 12.43 -40.59
N SER A 91 7.95 11.46 -39.81
CA SER A 91 7.45 10.08 -39.87
C SER A 91 5.94 9.98 -39.61
N THR A 92 5.22 9.31 -40.52
CA THR A 92 3.75 9.11 -40.49
C THR A 92 3.32 7.80 -39.83
N SER A 93 4.27 7.03 -39.28
CA SER A 93 4.01 5.77 -38.61
C SER A 93 3.64 5.96 -37.12
N GLY A 94 2.72 5.13 -36.63
CA GLY A 94 2.24 5.15 -35.25
C GLY A 94 0.73 5.28 -35.10
N ASN A 95 0.27 5.25 -33.85
CA ASN A 95 -1.14 5.41 -33.48
C ASN A 95 -1.51 6.91 -33.36
N LYS A 96 -2.81 7.22 -33.22
CA LYS A 96 -3.32 8.60 -33.20
C LYS A 96 -2.60 9.51 -32.20
N LYS A 97 -2.35 9.03 -30.97
CA LYS A 97 -1.65 9.79 -29.93
C LYS A 97 -0.20 10.07 -30.29
N THR A 98 0.51 9.09 -30.84
CA THR A 98 1.90 9.27 -31.28
C THR A 98 2.02 10.31 -32.40
N LEU A 99 1.09 10.29 -33.36
CA LEU A 99 1.06 11.26 -34.46
C LEU A 99 0.69 12.66 -33.95
N GLN A 100 -0.26 12.76 -33.00
CA GLN A 100 -0.62 14.03 -32.35
C GLN A 100 0.57 14.63 -31.61
N SER A 101 1.25 13.86 -30.76
CA SER A 101 2.43 14.32 -30.01
C SER A 101 3.54 14.81 -30.95
N ARG A 102 3.81 14.06 -32.03
CA ARG A 102 4.83 14.42 -33.02
C ARG A 102 4.50 15.70 -33.77
N LEU A 103 3.23 15.90 -34.12
CA LEU A 103 2.78 17.13 -34.78
C LEU A 103 2.80 18.32 -33.81
N LEU A 104 2.44 18.10 -32.54
CA LEU A 104 2.48 19.11 -31.48
C LEU A 104 3.91 19.60 -31.21
N GLU A 105 4.87 18.67 -31.17
CA GLU A 105 6.28 18.96 -30.94
C GLU A 105 6.89 19.76 -32.10
N ALA A 106 6.51 19.41 -33.34
CA ALA A 106 6.90 20.14 -34.54
C ALA A 106 6.32 21.57 -34.61
N VAL A 107 5.15 21.82 -34.01
CA VAL A 107 4.54 23.16 -33.92
C VAL A 107 5.18 24.00 -32.82
N ARG A 108 5.63 23.39 -31.72
CA ARG A 108 6.31 24.11 -30.61
C ARG A 108 7.75 24.51 -30.93
N GLY A 109 8.41 23.83 -31.86
CA GLY A 109 9.80 24.10 -32.24
C GLY A 109 10.05 25.35 -33.09
N ASP A 110 9.00 26.00 -33.62
CA ASP A 110 9.13 27.10 -34.59
C ASP A 110 9.13 28.52 -33.95
N ASN A 111 8.99 28.63 -32.62
CA ASN A 111 8.97 29.92 -31.91
C ASN A 111 10.22 30.12 -31.04
N GLY A 112 11.23 30.81 -31.60
CA GLY A 112 12.18 31.63 -30.81
C GLY A 112 13.67 31.37 -31.01
N CYS A 113 14.30 32.14 -31.91
CA CYS A 113 15.75 32.30 -32.03
C CYS A 113 16.18 33.60 -31.32
N LYS A 114 17.11 33.56 -30.35
CA LYS A 114 18.04 34.65 -30.04
C LYS A 114 19.39 34.07 -29.56
N LYS A 115 20.42 34.36 -30.36
CA LYS A 115 21.85 34.18 -30.05
C LYS A 115 22.34 35.40 -29.29
N ASP A 116 23.23 35.20 -28.33
CA ASP A 116 24.28 36.16 -27.98
C ASP A 116 25.56 35.40 -27.58
N ASN A 117 26.68 35.87 -28.11
CA ASN A 117 28.04 35.32 -27.98
C ASN A 117 28.77 35.94 -26.78
N TYR A 118 29.65 35.16 -26.13
CA TYR A 118 30.93 35.64 -25.59
C TYR A 118 32.01 34.55 -25.76
N THR A 119 33.07 34.91 -26.50
CA THR A 119 34.36 34.20 -26.70
C THR A 119 35.32 34.47 -25.53
N LYS A 120 36.10 33.50 -25.02
CA LYS A 120 37.58 33.22 -25.18
C LYS A 120 37.99 32.47 -23.88
N HIS A 121 38.94 31.54 -23.75
CA HIS A 121 40.28 31.37 -24.32
C HIS A 121 40.77 29.90 -24.15
N ASP A 122 41.74 29.51 -24.98
CA ASP A 122 42.45 28.23 -25.07
C ASP A 122 43.43 27.86 -23.92
N ALA A 123 43.94 26.62 -24.02
CA ALA A 123 45.09 25.95 -23.38
C ALA A 123 44.72 25.04 -22.18
N ASP A 124 45.20 23.79 -22.01
CA ASP A 124 46.12 22.92 -22.76
C ASP A 124 45.88 21.45 -22.27
N ASN A 125 46.50 20.55 -23.00
CA ASN A 125 46.41 19.10 -23.18
C ASN A 125 46.55 18.19 -21.93
N GLY A 126 45.89 17.03 -21.98
CA GLY A 126 46.06 15.90 -21.06
C GLY A 126 45.27 14.67 -21.52
N GLN A 127 45.91 13.80 -22.30
CA GLN A 127 45.34 12.58 -22.89
C GLN A 127 45.01 11.50 -21.84
N GLU A 128 43.75 11.06 -21.77
CA GLU A 128 43.39 9.72 -21.28
C GLU A 128 42.25 9.13 -22.13
N LYS A 129 42.46 7.89 -22.59
CA LYS A 129 41.57 7.13 -23.48
C LYS A 129 40.24 6.82 -22.77
N LYS A 130 39.16 7.55 -23.08
CA LYS A 130 37.79 7.20 -22.65
C LYS A 130 37.11 6.25 -23.63
N GLY A 131 36.59 5.15 -23.09
CA GLY A 131 35.75 4.18 -23.78
C GLY A 131 34.49 4.81 -24.38
N LYS A 132 33.99 4.18 -25.46
CA LYS A 132 32.76 4.61 -26.15
C LYS A 132 31.55 4.63 -25.17
N PRO A 133 30.63 5.59 -25.29
CA PRO A 133 29.48 5.69 -24.39
C PRO A 133 28.52 4.51 -24.56
N VAL A 134 28.06 3.95 -23.44
CA VAL A 134 27.18 2.76 -23.30
C VAL A 134 25.91 2.84 -24.17
N ASN A 135 25.41 4.04 -24.45
CA ASN A 135 24.21 4.23 -25.26
C ASN A 135 24.39 3.89 -26.76
N LYS A 136 25.62 3.95 -27.31
CA LYS A 136 25.86 3.56 -28.71
C LYS A 136 25.89 2.03 -28.92
N LEU A 137 26.29 1.28 -27.90
CA LEU A 137 26.38 -0.19 -27.97
C LEU A 137 25.00 -0.87 -27.95
N LYS A 138 24.01 -0.23 -27.30
CA LYS A 138 22.65 -0.76 -27.20
C LYS A 138 21.88 -0.65 -28.52
N ASP A 139 22.04 0.47 -29.22
CA ASP A 139 21.43 0.70 -30.54
C ASP A 139 22.03 -0.20 -31.64
N GLU A 140 23.33 -0.53 -31.56
CA GLU A 140 23.98 -1.48 -32.48
C GLU A 140 23.52 -2.93 -32.25
N LEU A 141 23.14 -3.29 -31.02
CA LEU A 141 22.76 -4.66 -30.64
C LEU A 141 21.30 -5.00 -31.00
N ASP A 142 20.41 -3.99 -31.01
CA ASP A 142 19.00 -4.15 -31.41
C ASP A 142 18.83 -4.48 -32.91
N GLY A 143 19.82 -4.08 -33.74
CA GLY A 143 19.89 -4.34 -35.17
C GLY A 143 20.29 -5.77 -35.56
N LEU A 144 20.85 -6.56 -34.65
CA LEU A 144 21.36 -7.91 -34.96
C LEU A 144 20.22 -8.92 -35.14
N SER A 145 20.41 -9.84 -36.08
CA SER A 145 19.54 -11.00 -36.28
C SER A 145 19.74 -12.05 -35.18
N ILE A 146 18.77 -12.95 -35.00
CA ILE A 146 18.86 -14.04 -34.02
C ILE A 146 20.07 -14.95 -34.28
N ALA A 147 20.44 -15.15 -35.55
CA ALA A 147 21.60 -15.95 -35.93
C ALA A 147 22.92 -15.31 -35.49
N GLU A 148 23.05 -13.99 -35.62
CA GLU A 148 24.23 -13.23 -35.21
C GLU A 148 24.35 -13.15 -33.68
N LEU A 149 23.22 -13.01 -32.96
CA LEU A 149 23.20 -13.06 -31.50
C LEU A 149 23.63 -14.43 -30.98
N ARG A 150 23.15 -15.52 -31.59
CA ARG A 150 23.57 -16.89 -31.23
C ARG A 150 25.05 -17.14 -31.53
N SER A 151 25.53 -16.68 -32.69
CA SER A 151 26.96 -16.80 -33.05
C SER A 151 27.84 -16.02 -32.07
N SER A 152 27.41 -14.82 -31.66
CA SER A 152 28.13 -13.98 -30.69
C SER A 152 28.15 -14.54 -29.27
N LEU A 153 27.09 -15.26 -28.86
CA LEU A 153 27.01 -15.98 -27.59
C LEU A 153 27.82 -17.28 -27.62
N ALA A 154 27.74 -18.04 -28.71
CA ALA A 154 28.53 -19.27 -28.90
C ALA A 154 30.03 -18.99 -28.88
N ALA A 155 30.48 -17.92 -29.54
CA ALA A 155 31.88 -17.47 -29.51
C ALA A 155 32.36 -17.06 -28.10
N ARG A 156 31.42 -16.84 -27.15
CA ARG A 156 31.70 -16.52 -25.75
C ARG A 156 31.40 -17.69 -24.80
N GLY A 157 31.10 -18.89 -25.33
CA GLY A 157 30.78 -20.07 -24.53
C GLY A 157 29.44 -20.01 -23.79
N LEU A 158 28.55 -19.09 -24.18
CA LEU A 158 27.27 -18.84 -23.51
C LEU A 158 26.12 -19.55 -24.24
N SER A 159 25.09 -19.94 -23.47
CA SER A 159 23.91 -20.60 -24.01
C SER A 159 23.27 -19.82 -25.16
N THR A 160 22.99 -20.51 -26.27
CA THR A 160 22.37 -19.96 -27.49
C THR A 160 20.85 -20.22 -27.56
N ALA A 161 20.28 -20.82 -26.51
CA ALA A 161 18.87 -21.13 -26.41
C ALA A 161 18.04 -19.91 -25.94
N GLY A 162 16.82 -19.78 -26.48
CA GLY A 162 15.84 -18.77 -26.09
C GLY A 162 15.41 -17.82 -27.20
N THR A 163 14.62 -16.82 -26.81
CA THR A 163 14.03 -15.80 -27.69
C THR A 163 15.02 -14.65 -27.98
N LYS A 164 14.77 -13.83 -29.00
CA LYS A 164 15.66 -12.70 -29.35
C LYS A 164 15.97 -11.80 -28.15
N LYS A 165 14.98 -11.51 -27.29
CA LYS A 165 15.15 -10.72 -26.07
C LYS A 165 16.06 -11.39 -25.04
N SER A 166 15.94 -12.71 -24.84
CA SER A 166 16.79 -13.42 -23.87
C SER A 166 18.23 -13.52 -24.35
N LEU A 167 18.45 -13.72 -25.66
CA LEU A 167 19.78 -13.71 -26.26
C LEU A 167 20.42 -12.32 -26.19
N HIS A 168 19.63 -11.28 -26.44
CA HIS A 168 20.08 -9.90 -26.33
C HIS A 168 20.49 -9.54 -24.90
N SER A 169 19.63 -9.84 -23.92
CA SER A 169 19.92 -9.61 -22.51
C SER A 169 21.19 -10.36 -22.06
N ARG A 170 21.34 -11.62 -22.49
CA ARG A 170 22.51 -12.46 -22.13
C ARG A 170 23.80 -11.94 -22.76
N LEU A 171 23.74 -11.43 -23.99
CA LEU A 171 24.92 -10.88 -24.65
C LEU A 171 25.31 -9.52 -24.04
N LEU A 172 24.33 -8.72 -23.65
CA LEU A 172 24.53 -7.41 -23.02
C LEU A 172 25.13 -7.57 -21.61
N ASP A 173 24.62 -8.51 -20.83
CA ASP A 173 25.13 -8.87 -19.50
C ASP A 173 26.57 -9.43 -19.57
N ALA A 174 26.87 -10.22 -20.60
CA ALA A 174 28.23 -10.73 -20.86
C ALA A 174 29.23 -9.67 -21.36
N ILE A 175 28.73 -8.54 -21.88
CA ILE A 175 29.56 -7.39 -22.27
C ILE A 175 29.82 -6.49 -21.05
N GLU A 176 28.84 -6.36 -20.15
CA GLU A 176 28.92 -5.54 -18.94
C GLU A 176 29.82 -6.18 -17.85
N ASN A 177 29.89 -7.52 -17.76
CA ASN A 177 30.59 -8.23 -16.68
C ASN A 177 32.00 -8.78 -16.99
N ARG A 178 32.77 -8.18 -17.91
CA ARG A 178 34.20 -8.53 -18.06
C ARG A 178 35.07 -7.85 -17.01
N GLY A 179 35.16 -8.49 -15.84
CA GLY A 179 36.11 -8.18 -14.79
C GLY A 179 36.11 -9.22 -13.68
N GLY A 180 36.71 -10.39 -13.95
CA GLY A 180 37.04 -11.39 -12.92
C GLY A 180 36.65 -12.82 -13.28
N ASP A 181 37.64 -13.61 -13.73
CA ASP A 181 37.59 -15.08 -13.81
C ASP A 181 37.64 -15.69 -12.39
N ASP A 182 36.85 -16.74 -12.11
CA ASP A 182 37.36 -18.10 -11.86
C ASP A 182 36.20 -19.12 -11.77
N ILE A 183 36.54 -20.36 -12.12
CA ILE A 183 35.74 -21.50 -12.54
C ILE A 183 35.34 -22.37 -11.34
N GLY A 184 34.10 -22.88 -11.37
CA GLY A 184 33.66 -23.95 -10.46
C GLY A 184 32.38 -24.62 -10.96
N VAL A 185 32.55 -25.57 -11.88
CA VAL A 185 31.49 -26.46 -12.37
C VAL A 185 31.21 -27.53 -11.32
N ASN A 186 29.94 -27.79 -10.99
CA ASN A 186 29.41 -29.15 -10.98
C ASN A 186 27.90 -29.16 -11.23
N ASP A 187 27.58 -30.08 -12.13
CA ASP A 187 26.31 -30.48 -12.72
C ASP A 187 25.51 -31.31 -11.71
N ASP A 188 24.18 -31.22 -11.75
CA ASP A 188 23.27 -32.34 -11.55
C ASP A 188 21.83 -31.89 -11.87
N ASN A 189 21.34 -32.36 -13.02
CA ASN A 189 19.92 -32.48 -13.32
C ASN A 189 19.27 -33.47 -12.36
N ASP A 190 18.14 -33.11 -11.72
CA ASP A 190 16.94 -33.90 -11.96
C ASP A 190 15.65 -33.12 -11.64
N SER A 191 14.70 -33.32 -12.53
CA SER A 191 13.33 -32.85 -12.53
C SER A 191 12.47 -33.54 -11.46
N ASN A 192 11.83 -32.78 -10.57
CA ASN A 192 10.44 -33.06 -10.20
C ASN A 192 9.76 -31.87 -9.49
N GLY A 193 8.50 -31.64 -9.82
CA GLY A 193 7.72 -30.51 -9.33
C GLY A 193 7.42 -30.57 -7.83
N LYS A 194 7.57 -29.42 -7.17
CA LYS A 194 6.86 -29.01 -5.95
C LYS A 194 6.71 -27.50 -5.96
N GLU A 195 5.52 -27.04 -5.64
CA GLU A 195 5.21 -25.63 -5.40
C GLU A 195 5.98 -25.18 -4.15
N ASP A 196 7.10 -24.49 -4.34
CA ASP A 196 7.78 -23.84 -3.24
C ASP A 196 7.07 -22.52 -2.93
N ASN A 197 6.26 -22.56 -1.87
CA ASN A 197 5.94 -21.39 -1.04
C ASN A 197 7.26 -20.74 -0.63
N LYS A 198 7.62 -19.63 -1.28
CA LYS A 198 8.67 -18.75 -0.76
C LYS A 198 8.15 -18.12 0.52
N GLU A 199 8.51 -18.72 1.66
CA GLU A 199 8.55 -18.00 2.92
C GLU A 199 9.41 -16.75 2.71
N GLU A 200 8.75 -15.59 2.72
CA GLU A 200 9.44 -14.31 2.78
C GLU A 200 10.23 -14.29 4.10
N LYS A 201 11.55 -14.43 4.02
CA LYS A 201 12.44 -14.24 5.16
C LYS A 201 12.12 -12.89 5.82
N ILE A 202 11.62 -12.94 7.05
CA ILE A 202 11.43 -11.76 7.90
C ILE A 202 12.82 -11.21 8.22
N VAL A 203 13.21 -10.15 7.49
CA VAL A 203 14.46 -9.42 7.73
C VAL A 203 14.21 -8.41 8.84
N VAL A 204 14.87 -8.63 9.97
CA VAL A 204 14.74 -7.86 11.21
C VAL A 204 15.07 -6.39 10.98
N ALA A 205 14.21 -5.50 11.45
CA ALA A 205 14.43 -4.06 11.43
C ALA A 205 15.51 -3.72 12.47
N ILE A 206 16.51 -2.90 12.17
CA ILE A 206 17.54 -2.51 13.16
C ILE A 206 17.15 -1.14 13.73
N LYS A 207 17.00 -1.04 15.05
CA LYS A 207 16.77 0.25 15.74
C LYS A 207 18.09 0.79 16.29
N LYS A 208 18.45 1.98 15.82
CA LYS A 208 19.44 2.87 16.44
C LYS A 208 18.75 4.23 16.53
N GLY A 209 18.52 4.77 17.73
CA GLY A 209 17.69 5.98 17.95
C GLY A 209 16.18 5.69 18.12
N LYS A 210 15.34 6.73 18.30
CA LYS A 210 13.90 6.57 18.59
C LYS A 210 13.08 6.01 17.42
N ALA A 211 13.43 6.38 16.18
CA ALA A 211 12.81 5.83 14.98
C ALA A 211 13.51 4.57 14.48
N VAL A 212 12.73 3.66 13.89
CA VAL A 212 13.25 2.41 13.30
C VAL A 212 13.53 2.67 11.83
N LEU A 213 14.69 2.20 11.36
CA LEU A 213 15.06 2.26 9.96
C LEU A 213 14.10 1.43 9.09
N ASP A 214 13.82 1.92 7.88
CA ASP A 214 13.01 1.16 6.94
C ASP A 214 13.61 -0.21 6.61
N ASN A 215 12.79 -1.25 6.66
CA ASN A 215 13.23 -2.65 6.51
C ASN A 215 13.87 -2.96 5.15
N TYR A 216 13.64 -2.14 4.12
CA TYR A 216 14.20 -2.36 2.79
C TYR A 216 15.52 -1.60 2.54
N LEU A 217 16.03 -0.87 3.53
CA LEU A 217 17.38 -0.31 3.45
C LEU A 217 18.43 -1.43 3.34
N PRO A 218 19.54 -1.21 2.61
CA PRO A 218 20.65 -2.16 2.58
C PRO A 218 21.22 -2.41 3.98
N ASP A 219 21.58 -3.67 4.30
CA ASP A 219 22.06 -4.04 5.64
C ASP A 219 23.32 -3.28 6.07
N GLN A 220 24.18 -2.92 5.11
CA GLN A 220 25.34 -2.05 5.35
C GLN A 220 24.94 -0.68 5.90
N ILE A 221 23.84 -0.10 5.41
CA ILE A 221 23.31 1.18 5.90
C ILE A 221 22.70 0.98 7.28
N LYS A 222 21.88 -0.06 7.46
CA LYS A 222 21.26 -0.36 8.76
C LYS A 222 22.28 -0.60 9.87
N SER A 223 23.46 -1.14 9.55
CA SER A 223 24.53 -1.37 10.51
C SER A 223 25.33 -0.12 10.91
N ARG A 224 25.22 0.99 10.18
CA ARG A 224 26.11 2.17 10.33
C ARG A 224 25.39 3.52 10.42
N PHE A 225 24.08 3.53 10.27
CA PHE A 225 23.28 4.75 10.29
C PHE A 225 22.13 4.61 11.28
N HIS A 226 21.64 5.75 11.75
CA HIS A 226 20.39 5.89 12.48
C HIS A 226 19.52 6.98 11.84
N VAL A 227 18.24 7.05 12.22
CA VAL A 227 17.38 8.16 11.78
C VAL A 227 17.82 9.43 12.52
N LEU A 228 17.99 10.54 11.80
CA LEU A 228 18.36 11.82 12.39
C LEU A 228 17.30 12.28 13.40
N GLU A 229 17.77 12.56 14.61
CA GLU A 229 16.99 13.12 15.70
C GLU A 229 17.60 14.48 16.11
N THR A 230 16.74 15.48 16.25
CA THR A 230 17.06 16.75 16.91
C THR A 230 16.20 16.92 18.14
N ASP A 231 16.59 17.81 19.05
CA ASP A 231 15.84 18.08 20.29
C ASP A 231 14.35 18.42 20.04
N GLU A 232 14.03 18.91 18.84
CA GLU A 232 12.69 19.33 18.43
C GLU A 232 11.95 18.31 17.58
N SER A 233 12.63 17.40 16.87
CA SER A 233 12.01 16.61 15.80
C SER A 233 12.80 15.35 15.41
N ILE A 234 12.06 14.28 15.12
CA ILE A 234 12.59 13.06 14.50
C ILE A 234 12.27 13.10 13.02
N TYR A 235 13.28 13.02 12.15
CA TYR A 235 13.11 13.15 10.69
C TYR A 235 12.70 11.81 10.04
N ASP A 236 11.54 11.28 10.46
CA ASP A 236 10.83 10.14 9.88
C ASP A 236 9.37 10.52 9.58
N ALA A 237 8.98 10.42 8.31
CA ALA A 237 7.62 10.71 7.87
C ALA A 237 7.04 9.52 7.11
N MET A 238 5.92 9.01 7.62
CA MET A 238 5.06 8.06 6.93
C MET A 238 3.83 8.78 6.39
N LEU A 239 3.65 8.73 5.07
CA LEU A 239 2.55 9.38 4.38
C LEU A 239 1.67 8.34 3.71
N ASN A 240 0.36 8.56 3.75
CA ASN A 240 -0.63 7.71 3.11
C ASN A 240 -1.60 8.52 2.26
N GLN A 241 -2.07 7.92 1.17
CA GLN A 241 -3.05 8.51 0.28
C GLN A 241 -3.97 7.43 -0.28
N THR A 242 -5.25 7.53 0.07
CA THR A 242 -6.28 6.69 -0.52
C THR A 242 -7.31 7.54 -1.26
N ASN A 243 -7.63 7.11 -2.48
CA ASN A 243 -8.77 7.60 -3.24
C ASN A 243 -9.44 6.42 -3.92
N VAL A 244 -10.63 6.11 -3.44
CA VAL A 244 -11.40 4.94 -3.85
C VAL A 244 -11.86 5.04 -5.31
N ALA A 245 -12.30 6.22 -5.75
CA ALA A 245 -12.78 6.45 -7.11
C ALA A 245 -11.67 6.24 -8.15
N ASP A 246 -10.47 6.74 -7.87
CA ASP A 246 -9.32 6.63 -8.77
C ASP A 246 -8.50 5.35 -8.57
N ASN A 247 -9.00 4.40 -7.75
CA ASN A 247 -8.31 3.16 -7.40
C ASN A 247 -6.90 3.35 -6.82
N ASN A 248 -6.67 4.48 -6.15
CA ASN A 248 -5.39 4.83 -5.54
C ASN A 248 -5.39 4.41 -4.06
N ASN A 249 -4.34 3.70 -3.65
CA ASN A 249 -4.02 3.39 -2.26
C ASN A 249 -2.50 3.32 -2.18
N LYS A 250 -1.87 4.43 -1.79
CA LYS A 250 -0.44 4.67 -1.96
C LYS A 250 0.18 5.14 -0.65
N PHE A 251 1.40 4.68 -0.40
CA PHE A 251 2.22 5.17 0.70
C PHE A 251 3.46 5.88 0.19
N TYR A 252 4.04 6.71 1.05
CA TYR A 252 5.33 7.35 0.85
C TYR A 252 6.05 7.48 2.20
N VAL A 253 7.26 6.94 2.30
CA VAL A 253 8.16 7.03 3.46
C VAL A 253 9.28 8.00 3.12
N ILE A 254 9.65 8.85 4.08
CA ILE A 254 10.80 9.75 4.02
C ILE A 254 11.59 9.58 5.32
N GLN A 255 12.88 9.28 5.24
CA GLN A 255 13.77 9.19 6.39
C GLN A 255 15.06 9.96 6.11
N VAL A 256 15.51 10.79 7.06
CA VAL A 256 16.88 11.32 7.07
C VAL A 256 17.74 10.38 7.90
N LEU A 257 18.86 9.93 7.34
CA LEU A 257 19.78 9.01 7.97
C LEU A 257 21.09 9.74 8.32
N GLU A 258 21.56 9.58 9.54
CA GLU A 258 22.82 10.11 10.07
C GLU A 258 23.81 8.97 10.33
N SER A 259 25.07 9.16 9.93
CA SER A 259 26.12 8.16 10.14
C SER A 259 26.55 8.07 11.60
N ASP A 260 26.71 6.84 12.11
CA ASP A 260 27.12 6.57 13.49
C ASP A 260 28.60 6.88 13.76
N ASP A 261 29.43 6.88 12.71
CA ASP A 261 30.89 7.04 12.82
C ASP A 261 31.36 8.49 12.99
N GLY A 262 30.43 9.43 13.20
CA GLY A 262 30.74 10.85 13.44
C GLY A 262 31.33 11.56 12.21
N THR A 263 31.29 10.94 11.03
CA THR A 263 31.78 11.54 9.77
C THR A 263 30.93 12.70 9.27
N GLY A 264 29.76 12.95 9.87
CA GLY A 264 28.82 13.99 9.44
C GLY A 264 28.20 13.71 8.07
N GLN A 265 28.10 12.43 7.68
CA GLN A 265 27.46 12.02 6.44
C GLN A 265 25.97 11.79 6.66
N TYR A 266 25.17 12.40 5.79
CA TYR A 266 23.71 12.27 5.81
C TYR A 266 23.20 11.70 4.49
N TYR A 267 22.15 10.88 4.59
CA TYR A 267 21.37 10.38 3.45
C TYR A 267 19.90 10.74 3.64
N VAL A 268 19.18 10.88 2.54
CA VAL A 268 17.71 10.94 2.55
C VAL A 268 17.18 9.73 1.82
N TYR A 269 16.47 8.88 2.54
CA TYR A 269 15.82 7.71 1.99
C TYR A 269 14.36 8.00 1.71
N ASN A 270 13.91 7.61 0.52
CA ASN A 270 12.52 7.69 0.11
C ASN A 270 12.04 6.30 -0.33
N ARG A 271 10.86 5.87 0.10
CA ARG A 271 10.22 4.65 -0.41
C ARG A 271 8.75 4.89 -0.66
N TRP A 272 8.23 4.44 -1.80
CA TRP A 272 6.85 4.69 -2.18
C TRP A 272 6.26 3.55 -3.00
N GLY A 273 4.95 3.40 -2.93
CA GLY A 273 4.28 2.35 -3.69
C GLY A 273 2.84 2.16 -3.26
N ARG A 274 2.29 1.00 -3.61
CA ARG A 274 0.95 0.57 -3.18
C ARG A 274 1.01 0.09 -1.73
N VAL A 275 0.00 0.41 -0.92
CA VAL A 275 -0.10 -0.13 0.46
C VAL A 275 -0.14 -1.67 0.40
N GLY A 276 0.51 -2.37 1.34
CA GLY A 276 0.79 -3.81 1.29
C GLY A 276 2.00 -4.25 0.47
N ALA A 277 2.41 -3.49 -0.54
CA ALA A 277 3.55 -3.85 -1.39
C ALA A 277 4.87 -3.17 -0.95
N ARG A 278 6.01 -3.78 -1.31
CA ARG A 278 7.36 -3.23 -1.11
C ARG A 278 7.51 -1.81 -1.69
N GLY A 279 7.06 -1.62 -2.92
CA GLY A 279 7.19 -0.36 -3.67
C GLY A 279 8.56 -0.19 -4.34
N GLN A 280 8.86 1.05 -4.72
CA GLN A 280 10.15 1.54 -5.20
C GLN A 280 10.81 2.35 -4.10
N ASP A 281 12.13 2.38 -4.10
CA ASP A 281 12.92 3.16 -3.15
C ASP A 281 14.03 3.95 -3.85
N LYS A 282 14.52 4.98 -3.15
CA LYS A 282 15.64 5.78 -3.58
C LYS A 282 16.38 6.36 -2.38
N LEU A 283 17.66 6.05 -2.31
CA LEU A 283 18.60 6.63 -1.36
C LEU A 283 19.35 7.80 -2.03
N PHE A 284 19.20 9.00 -1.48
CA PHE A 284 19.90 10.21 -1.91
C PHE A 284 21.07 10.47 -0.95
N GLY A 285 22.27 10.73 -1.47
CA GLY A 285 23.47 10.50 -0.68
C GLY A 285 24.63 11.49 -0.77
N ILE A 286 25.42 11.40 0.30
CA ILE A 286 26.49 12.26 0.83
C ILE A 286 26.10 13.75 0.85
N LEU A 287 25.23 14.08 1.80
CA LEU A 287 24.76 15.43 2.06
C LEU A 287 25.31 15.97 3.39
N SER A 288 25.29 17.29 3.55
CA SER A 288 25.38 17.92 4.87
C SER A 288 24.04 17.81 5.61
N LYS A 289 24.06 17.97 6.94
CA LYS A 289 22.86 17.96 7.79
C LYS A 289 21.77 18.88 7.26
N ASP A 290 22.10 20.14 7.01
CA ASP A 290 21.14 21.14 6.50
C ASP A 290 20.58 20.76 5.12
N SER A 291 21.41 20.19 4.25
CA SER A 291 20.97 19.80 2.91
C SER A 291 20.02 18.60 2.97
N ALA A 292 20.28 17.65 3.87
CA ALA A 292 19.42 16.50 4.09
C ALA A 292 18.07 16.91 4.70
N ILE A 293 18.07 17.81 5.69
CA ILE A 293 16.85 18.39 6.27
C ILE A 293 16.04 19.12 5.20
N ARG A 294 16.66 19.99 4.40
CA ARG A 294 15.95 20.71 3.31
C ARG A 294 15.35 19.77 2.28
N GLU A 295 16.05 18.70 1.89
CA GLU A 295 15.53 17.72 0.94
C GLU A 295 14.34 16.96 1.54
N PHE A 296 14.40 16.60 2.82
CA PHE A 296 13.29 15.98 3.55
C PHE A 296 12.07 16.91 3.62
N GLU A 297 12.25 18.14 4.12
CA GLU A 297 11.16 19.11 4.29
C GLU A 297 10.57 19.52 2.93
N GLY A 298 11.43 19.72 1.92
CA GLY A 298 11.01 20.02 0.56
C GLY A 298 10.19 18.87 -0.04
N LYS A 299 10.58 17.61 0.20
CA LYS A 299 9.80 16.45 -0.24
C LYS A 299 8.48 16.34 0.53
N PHE A 300 8.49 16.53 1.85
CA PHE A 300 7.29 16.53 2.67
C PHE A 300 6.29 17.58 2.16
N LEU A 301 6.70 18.84 2.05
CA LEU A 301 5.90 19.95 1.53
C LEU A 301 5.39 19.66 0.11
N ALA A 302 6.21 19.10 -0.77
CA ALA A 302 5.79 18.78 -2.13
C ALA A 302 4.68 17.72 -2.18
N LYS A 303 4.67 16.77 -1.23
CA LYS A 303 3.72 15.64 -1.17
C LYS A 303 2.48 15.92 -0.34
N THR A 304 2.57 16.77 0.69
CA THR A 304 1.49 17.03 1.65
C THR A 304 0.91 18.43 1.54
N LYS A 305 1.64 19.38 0.92
CA LYS A 305 1.34 20.83 0.94
C LYS A 305 1.34 21.46 2.34
N ASN A 306 1.92 20.78 3.32
CA ASN A 306 2.09 21.25 4.68
C ASN A 306 3.58 21.40 4.99
N GLN A 307 3.95 22.34 5.86
CA GLN A 307 5.33 22.47 6.35
C GLN A 307 5.62 21.41 7.43
N TRP A 308 6.85 20.93 7.49
CA TRP A 308 7.25 19.92 8.49
C TRP A 308 7.28 20.48 9.92
N SER A 309 7.69 21.75 10.07
CA SER A 309 7.69 22.48 11.34
C SER A 309 6.27 22.63 11.92
N GLU A 310 5.27 22.79 11.07
CA GLU A 310 3.85 23.01 11.44
C GLU A 310 3.03 21.71 11.46
N ARG A 311 3.69 20.54 11.44
CA ARG A 311 3.02 19.22 11.32
C ARG A 311 2.01 18.91 12.43
N GLN A 312 2.08 19.57 13.58
CA GLN A 312 1.10 19.39 14.66
C GLN A 312 -0.29 19.92 14.26
N ASP A 313 -0.32 20.97 13.43
CA ASP A 313 -1.54 21.57 12.87
C ASP A 313 -1.79 21.07 11.44
N PHE A 314 -1.44 19.81 11.15
CA PHE A 314 -1.52 19.26 9.79
C PHE A 314 -2.94 19.31 9.22
N GLU A 315 -3.09 19.94 8.05
CA GLU A 315 -4.35 20.00 7.32
C GLU A 315 -4.34 19.08 6.09
N PRO A 316 -5.20 18.04 6.05
CA PRO A 316 -5.29 17.16 4.89
C PRO A 316 -5.76 17.89 3.63
N VAL A 317 -4.91 17.95 2.61
CA VAL A 317 -5.24 18.56 1.32
C VAL A 317 -5.79 17.51 0.35
N ARG A 318 -6.89 17.83 -0.34
CA ARG A 318 -7.54 16.93 -1.29
C ARG A 318 -6.55 16.45 -2.37
N TYR A 319 -6.55 15.14 -2.64
CA TYR A 319 -5.65 14.48 -3.60
C TYR A 319 -4.15 14.60 -3.28
N GLN A 320 -3.78 15.00 -2.07
CA GLN A 320 -2.40 14.97 -1.57
C GLN A 320 -2.22 13.84 -0.57
N TYR A 321 -0.98 13.61 -0.14
CA TYR A 321 -0.69 12.64 0.91
C TYR A 321 -1.02 13.24 2.28
N THR A 322 -1.53 12.42 3.17
CA THR A 322 -1.75 12.74 4.58
C THR A 322 -0.62 12.14 5.41
N TRP A 323 -0.08 12.91 6.35
CA TRP A 323 0.90 12.42 7.30
C TRP A 323 0.21 11.55 8.36
N ILE A 324 0.80 10.37 8.60
CA ILE A 324 0.36 9.45 9.65
C ILE A 324 1.31 9.63 10.82
N GLU A 325 0.77 10.19 11.90
CA GLU A 325 1.51 10.40 13.13
C GLU A 325 1.86 9.05 13.76
N ARG A 326 3.14 8.90 14.06
CA ARG A 326 3.68 7.74 14.76
C ARG A 326 4.06 8.14 16.16
N ASP A 327 3.79 7.25 17.09
CA ASP A 327 4.30 7.37 18.45
C ASP A 327 5.76 6.89 18.46
N TYR A 328 6.67 7.79 18.83
CA TYR A 328 8.11 7.51 18.95
C TYR A 328 8.56 7.54 20.42
N ASP A 329 7.64 7.72 21.37
CA ASP A 329 7.95 7.73 22.80
C ASP A 329 8.28 6.32 23.33
N ASP A 330 8.21 5.30 22.48
CA ASP A 330 8.58 3.94 22.84
C ASP A 330 10.11 3.76 22.73
N GLU A 331 10.76 3.44 23.85
CA GLU A 331 12.02 2.69 23.93
C GLU A 331 11.86 1.26 23.38
N ALA A 332 11.12 1.07 22.29
CA ALA A 332 10.92 -0.20 21.62
C ALA A 332 12.26 -0.75 21.09
N GLU A 333 12.96 -1.58 21.85
CA GLU A 333 13.80 -2.60 21.25
C GLU A 333 12.91 -3.51 20.39
N ASN A 334 13.36 -3.91 19.20
CA ASN A 334 12.59 -4.88 18.42
C ASN A 334 12.48 -6.19 19.21
N LEU A 335 11.26 -6.66 19.39
CA LEU A 335 10.97 -7.97 19.98
C LEU A 335 11.68 -9.11 19.22
N ASP A 336 11.90 -8.93 17.92
CA ASP A 336 12.58 -9.91 17.05
C ASP A 336 14.11 -9.98 17.31
N ASP A 337 14.73 -8.91 17.84
CA ASP A 337 16.16 -8.89 18.18
C ASP A 337 16.46 -9.64 19.50
N LYS A 338 15.50 -9.69 20.44
CA LYS A 338 15.63 -10.42 21.72
C LYS A 338 15.46 -11.94 21.56
N ALA A 339 14.55 -12.39 20.70
CA ALA A 339 14.37 -13.82 20.41
C ALA A 339 15.64 -14.45 19.81
N LYS A 340 16.40 -13.70 18.99
CA LYS A 340 17.66 -14.17 18.38
C LYS A 340 18.89 -13.98 19.26
N LYS A 341 18.96 -12.92 20.09
CA LYS A 341 20.04 -12.76 21.08
C LYS A 341 20.04 -13.85 22.16
N ALA A 342 18.91 -14.53 22.37
CA ALA A 342 18.82 -15.72 23.23
C ALA A 342 19.47 -16.97 22.61
N GLU A 343 19.61 -17.04 21.27
CA GLU A 343 20.15 -18.20 20.56
C GLU A 343 21.66 -18.12 20.28
N GLU A 344 22.26 -16.92 20.25
CA GLU A 344 23.67 -16.74 19.84
C GLU A 344 24.71 -16.64 20.99
N LYS A 345 24.29 -16.64 22.26
CA LYS A 345 25.26 -16.83 23.36
C LYS A 345 25.49 -18.33 23.56
N PRO A 346 26.74 -18.83 23.59
CA PRO A 346 27.02 -20.18 24.05
C PRO A 346 26.86 -20.19 25.58
N SER A 347 25.62 -20.23 26.04
CA SER A 347 25.28 -20.42 27.44
C SER A 347 24.75 -21.83 27.62
N ILE A 348 25.49 -22.60 28.41
CA ILE A 348 25.09 -23.79 29.16
C ILE A 348 23.57 -23.77 29.41
N PRO A 349 22.82 -24.86 29.15
CA PRO A 349 21.37 -24.88 29.27
C PRO A 349 20.96 -24.49 30.69
N LYS A 350 20.49 -23.25 30.86
CA LYS A 350 19.77 -22.86 32.07
C LYS A 350 18.45 -23.59 32.03
N ALA A 351 18.22 -24.46 33.01
CA ALA A 351 16.92 -25.08 33.26
C ALA A 351 15.82 -24.00 33.24
N PRO A 352 14.61 -24.30 32.74
CA PRO A 352 13.50 -23.36 32.78
C PRO A 352 13.25 -22.99 34.23
N LYS A 353 13.56 -21.74 34.62
CA LYS A 353 13.18 -21.24 35.94
C LYS A 353 11.66 -21.20 35.97
N GLU A 354 11.06 -21.87 36.95
CA GLU A 354 9.62 -21.86 37.16
C GLU A 354 9.15 -20.43 37.38
N SER A 355 8.09 -20.02 36.67
CA SER A 355 7.48 -18.72 36.88
C SER A 355 6.96 -18.61 38.31
N LYS A 356 6.97 -17.41 38.88
CA LYS A 356 6.33 -17.14 40.19
C LYS A 356 4.81 -17.33 40.13
N LEU A 357 4.24 -17.42 38.93
CA LEU A 357 2.82 -17.62 38.70
C LEU A 357 2.45 -19.10 38.83
N GLU A 358 1.24 -19.34 39.36
CA GLU A 358 0.62 -20.65 39.28
C GLU A 358 0.45 -21.08 37.81
N SER A 359 0.67 -22.37 37.52
CA SER A 359 0.67 -22.91 36.15
C SER A 359 -0.56 -22.51 35.31
N ARG A 360 -1.76 -22.53 35.91
CA ARG A 360 -3.02 -22.14 35.24
C ARG A 360 -3.00 -20.67 34.82
N ILE A 361 -2.55 -19.79 35.71
CA ILE A 361 -2.41 -18.35 35.44
C ILE A 361 -1.32 -18.11 34.41
N ALA A 362 -0.16 -18.77 34.55
CA ALA A 362 0.95 -18.64 33.62
C ALA A 362 0.55 -18.99 32.19
N GLN A 363 -0.19 -20.09 32.00
CA GLN A 363 -0.71 -20.48 30.68
C GLN A 363 -1.67 -19.44 30.10
N PHE A 364 -2.56 -18.89 30.92
CA PHE A 364 -3.51 -17.86 30.50
C PHE A 364 -2.82 -16.55 30.14
N VAL A 365 -1.91 -16.05 30.98
CA VAL A 365 -1.14 -14.81 30.72
C VAL A 365 -0.31 -14.97 29.45
N LYS A 366 0.32 -16.14 29.24
CA LYS A 366 1.07 -16.43 28.01
C LYS A 366 0.20 -16.39 26.77
N LEU A 367 -1.06 -16.81 26.88
CA LEU A 367 -2.02 -16.79 25.79
C LEU A 367 -2.45 -15.36 25.42
N ILE A 368 -2.83 -14.55 26.41
CA ILE A 368 -3.36 -13.19 26.15
C ILE A 368 -2.28 -12.17 25.85
N CYS A 369 -1.05 -12.36 26.36
CA CYS A 369 0.11 -11.50 26.11
C CYS A 369 0.93 -11.94 24.88
N ASN A 370 0.37 -12.75 23.98
CA ASN A 370 1.07 -13.19 22.79
C ASN A 370 1.05 -12.10 21.70
N ILE A 371 2.21 -11.47 21.49
CA ILE A 371 2.36 -10.37 20.53
C ILE A 371 2.24 -10.86 19.08
N ASP A 372 2.72 -12.07 18.76
CA ASP A 372 2.61 -12.60 17.39
C ASP A 372 1.15 -12.89 17.03
N MET A 373 0.36 -13.41 17.98
CA MET A 373 -1.09 -13.52 17.80
C MET A 373 -1.75 -12.15 17.57
N MET A 374 -1.29 -11.09 18.25
CA MET A 374 -1.76 -9.72 17.99
C MET A 374 -1.38 -9.24 16.58
N LYS A 375 -0.16 -9.54 16.09
CA LYS A 375 0.28 -9.23 14.72
C LYS A 375 -0.59 -9.95 13.69
N GLU A 376 -0.83 -11.24 13.88
CA GLU A 376 -1.67 -12.06 12.99
C GLU A 376 -3.10 -11.52 12.90
N GLN A 377 -3.68 -11.15 14.04
CA GLN A 377 -5.01 -10.54 14.07
C GLN A 377 -5.05 -9.21 13.31
N MET A 378 -4.03 -8.35 13.43
CA MET A 378 -3.98 -7.13 12.61
C MET A 378 -3.98 -7.43 11.10
N MET A 379 -3.17 -8.41 10.68
CA MET A 379 -3.07 -8.82 9.29
C MET A 379 -4.40 -9.37 8.78
N GLU A 380 -5.08 -10.20 9.57
CA GLU A 380 -6.39 -10.77 9.22
C GLU A 380 -7.46 -9.69 8.99
N ILE A 381 -7.41 -8.59 9.76
CA ILE A 381 -8.38 -7.49 9.64
C ILE A 381 -8.02 -6.53 8.48
N GLY A 382 -6.95 -6.83 7.73
CA GLY A 382 -6.53 -6.11 6.51
C GLY A 382 -5.69 -4.86 6.79
N TYR A 383 -5.10 -4.76 7.97
CA TYR A 383 -4.18 -3.69 8.37
C TYR A 383 -2.74 -4.02 7.94
N ASP A 384 -2.01 -3.03 7.44
CA ASP A 384 -0.61 -3.19 6.99
C ASP A 384 0.37 -3.10 8.18
N ALA A 385 0.48 -4.22 8.92
CA ALA A 385 1.34 -4.34 10.12
C ALA A 385 2.83 -4.07 9.83
N ASN A 386 3.28 -4.32 8.59
CA ASN A 386 4.66 -4.07 8.17
C ASN A 386 5.02 -2.58 8.12
N LYS A 387 4.02 -1.71 7.91
CA LYS A 387 4.24 -0.26 7.82
C LYS A 387 3.92 0.48 9.11
N MET A 388 3.05 -0.09 9.93
CA MET A 388 2.71 0.47 11.23
C MET A 388 2.76 -0.65 12.27
N PRO A 389 3.96 -0.94 12.80
CA PRO A 389 4.11 -1.94 13.84
C PRO A 389 3.29 -1.54 15.08
N LEU A 390 2.80 -2.56 15.79
CA LEU A 390 1.77 -2.52 16.84
C LEU A 390 1.89 -1.36 17.86
N GLY A 391 3.11 -1.02 18.29
CA GLY A 391 3.32 0.04 19.30
C GLY A 391 3.27 1.46 18.75
N LYS A 392 3.50 1.64 17.44
CA LYS A 392 3.78 2.97 16.86
C LYS A 392 2.57 3.73 16.33
N LEU A 393 1.37 3.16 16.42
CA LEU A 393 0.16 3.87 16.02
C LEU A 393 -0.20 4.89 17.10
N SER A 394 -0.35 6.18 16.77
CA SER A 394 -0.72 7.18 17.77
C SER A 394 -2.19 7.04 18.18
N LYS A 395 -2.51 7.33 19.45
CA LYS A 395 -3.91 7.38 19.93
C LYS A 395 -4.73 8.39 19.13
N ALA A 396 -4.11 9.50 18.72
CA ALA A 396 -4.73 10.50 17.86
C ALA A 396 -5.12 9.95 16.48
N THR A 397 -4.29 9.08 15.88
CA THR A 397 -4.60 8.43 14.59
C THR A 397 -5.80 7.47 14.73
N ILE A 398 -5.87 6.70 15.82
CA ILE A 398 -7.03 5.83 16.11
C ILE A 398 -8.32 6.66 16.26
N LEU A 399 -8.26 7.78 17.00
CA LEU A 399 -9.39 8.69 17.17
C LEU A 399 -9.85 9.30 15.84
N LYS A 400 -8.92 9.76 14.99
CA LYS A 400 -9.24 10.22 13.62
C LYS A 400 -9.90 9.11 12.79
N GLY A 401 -9.52 7.85 13.01
CA GLY A 401 -10.17 6.68 12.42
C GLY A 401 -11.65 6.56 12.83
N TYR A 402 -11.94 6.68 14.12
CA TYR A 402 -13.34 6.71 14.63
C TYR A 402 -14.13 7.88 14.07
N GLU A 403 -13.55 9.08 14.02
CA GLU A 403 -14.22 10.25 13.45
C GLU A 403 -14.62 10.04 11.99
N ALA A 404 -13.75 9.44 11.19
CA ALA A 404 -14.07 9.11 9.80
C ALA A 404 -15.22 8.08 9.71
N LEU A 405 -15.22 7.04 10.55
CA LEU A 405 -16.31 6.05 10.61
C LEU A 405 -17.63 6.65 11.12
N LYS A 406 -17.58 7.58 12.07
CA LYS A 406 -18.75 8.32 12.57
C LYS A 406 -19.41 9.15 11.48
N LYS A 407 -18.62 9.80 10.62
CA LYS A 407 -19.14 10.50 9.42
C LYS A 407 -19.80 9.52 8.44
N ILE A 408 -19.24 8.32 8.25
CA ILE A 408 -19.84 7.28 7.40
C ILE A 408 -21.17 6.82 8.00
N ALA A 409 -21.21 6.55 9.31
CA ALA A 409 -22.43 6.15 10.02
C ALA A 409 -23.56 7.16 9.82
N ALA A 410 -23.26 8.45 10.00
CA ALA A 410 -24.23 9.53 9.83
C ALA A 410 -24.79 9.62 8.40
N VAL A 411 -24.02 9.23 7.38
CA VAL A 411 -24.52 9.15 5.99
C VAL A 411 -25.35 7.90 5.76
N LEU A 412 -24.94 6.75 6.30
CA LEU A 412 -25.69 5.49 6.17
C LEU A 412 -27.03 5.50 6.90
N GLU A 413 -27.13 6.24 8.00
CA GLU A 413 -28.38 6.47 8.76
C GLU A 413 -29.30 7.50 8.10
N GLY A 414 -28.83 8.20 7.06
CA GLY A 414 -29.58 9.28 6.40
C GLY A 414 -29.58 10.61 7.16
N SER A 415 -28.86 10.71 8.27
CA SER A 415 -28.72 11.93 9.09
C SER A 415 -28.00 13.06 8.35
N THR A 416 -27.13 12.72 7.39
CA THR A 416 -26.39 13.68 6.55
C THR A 416 -26.29 13.19 5.11
N THR A 417 -26.15 14.13 4.16
CA THR A 417 -25.83 13.79 2.78
C THR A 417 -24.32 13.82 2.56
N GLY A 418 -23.78 12.80 1.90
CA GLY A 418 -22.33 12.71 1.68
C GLY A 418 -21.95 11.58 0.74
N SER A 419 -20.77 11.70 0.13
CA SER A 419 -20.21 10.62 -0.69
C SER A 419 -19.54 9.59 0.21
N LEU A 420 -20.12 8.39 0.29
CA LEU A 420 -19.54 7.25 1.01
C LEU A 420 -18.18 6.85 0.45
N GLU A 421 -17.97 7.02 -0.86
CA GLU A 421 -16.66 6.79 -1.50
C GLU A 421 -15.59 7.76 -0.97
N ARG A 422 -15.94 9.04 -0.84
CA ARG A 422 -15.04 10.06 -0.30
C ARG A 422 -14.72 9.78 1.17
N LEU A 423 -15.73 9.48 1.98
CA LEU A 423 -15.54 9.20 3.41
C LEU A 423 -14.78 7.88 3.64
N SER A 424 -15.02 6.87 2.80
CA SER A 424 -14.21 5.65 2.79
C SER A 424 -12.74 5.95 2.44
N SER A 425 -12.52 6.85 1.48
CA SER A 425 -11.16 7.30 1.13
C SER A 425 -10.47 8.02 2.28
N GLU A 426 -11.20 8.86 3.02
CA GLU A 426 -10.72 9.56 4.23
C GLU A 426 -10.30 8.54 5.30
N PHE A 427 -11.18 7.57 5.61
CA PHE A 427 -10.89 6.50 6.56
C PHE A 427 -9.64 5.69 6.17
N TYR A 428 -9.56 5.21 4.93
CA TYR A 428 -8.41 4.44 4.44
C TYR A 428 -7.13 5.26 4.24
N THR A 429 -7.24 6.59 4.27
CA THR A 429 -6.07 7.47 4.30
C THR A 429 -5.52 7.56 5.72
N VAL A 430 -6.38 7.70 6.73
CA VAL A 430 -5.99 7.76 8.15
C VAL A 430 -5.52 6.39 8.67
N ILE A 431 -6.23 5.32 8.30
CA ILE A 431 -5.90 3.94 8.68
C ILE A 431 -5.46 3.20 7.41
N PRO A 432 -4.15 3.08 7.13
CA PRO A 432 -3.66 2.34 5.98
C PRO A 432 -4.10 0.86 6.00
N HIS A 433 -4.57 0.40 4.84
CA HIS A 433 -5.02 -0.97 4.63
C HIS A 433 -4.34 -1.60 3.44
N ASP A 434 -4.03 -2.89 3.56
CA ASP A 434 -3.63 -3.70 2.43
C ASP A 434 -4.87 -4.30 1.74
N PHE A 435 -5.14 -3.83 0.52
CA PHE A 435 -6.19 -4.37 -0.33
C PHE A 435 -5.67 -5.27 -1.45
N GLY A 436 -4.36 -5.59 -1.43
CA GLY A 436 -3.65 -6.21 -2.54
C GLY A 436 -3.89 -5.41 -3.83
N TYR A 437 -3.97 -6.09 -4.97
CA TYR A 437 -4.25 -5.45 -6.27
C TYR A 437 -5.75 -5.39 -6.63
N LYS A 438 -6.65 -5.60 -5.64
CA LYS A 438 -8.10 -5.50 -5.84
C LYS A 438 -8.51 -4.04 -6.06
N ARG A 439 -9.61 -3.83 -6.78
CA ARG A 439 -10.14 -2.48 -7.03
C ARG A 439 -10.69 -1.87 -5.74
N MET A 440 -10.32 -0.63 -5.47
CA MET A 440 -10.74 0.12 -4.27
C MET A 440 -12.26 0.26 -4.16
N GLY A 441 -12.98 0.35 -5.28
CA GLY A 441 -14.44 0.44 -5.30
C GLY A 441 -15.15 -0.72 -4.60
N ASN A 442 -14.51 -1.89 -4.48
CA ASN A 442 -15.08 -3.03 -3.74
C ASN A 442 -15.08 -2.80 -2.22
N PHE A 443 -14.27 -1.85 -1.74
CA PHE A 443 -14.06 -1.58 -0.32
C PHE A 443 -14.76 -0.30 0.15
N VAL A 444 -15.66 0.28 -0.65
CA VAL A 444 -16.53 1.36 -0.16
C VAL A 444 -17.32 0.85 1.04
N ILE A 445 -17.33 1.63 2.12
CA ILE A 445 -18.07 1.36 3.35
C ILE A 445 -19.49 1.89 3.16
N ASP A 446 -20.31 1.09 2.49
CA ASP A 446 -21.65 1.45 2.00
C ASP A 446 -22.79 0.69 2.69
N THR A 447 -22.48 -0.16 3.66
CA THR A 447 -23.45 -0.99 4.36
C THR A 447 -23.12 -1.07 5.85
N GLN A 448 -24.16 -1.20 6.67
CA GLN A 448 -24.02 -1.33 8.13
C GLN A 448 -23.07 -2.47 8.56
N PRO A 449 -23.10 -3.67 7.93
CA PRO A 449 -22.14 -4.73 8.26
C PRO A 449 -20.68 -4.37 7.94
N LYS A 450 -20.42 -3.63 6.84
CA LYS A 450 -19.05 -3.16 6.53
C LYS A 450 -18.58 -2.13 7.56
N LEU A 451 -19.44 -1.18 7.93
CA LEU A 451 -19.14 -0.19 8.97
C LEU A 451 -18.83 -0.88 10.30
N LYS A 452 -19.68 -1.80 10.75
CA LYS A 452 -19.48 -2.56 11.99
C LYS A 452 -18.12 -3.27 12.03
N ARG A 453 -17.75 -3.97 10.95
CA ARG A 453 -16.45 -4.63 10.85
C ARG A 453 -15.27 -3.66 10.95
N LYS A 454 -15.43 -2.43 10.43
CA LYS A 454 -14.39 -1.39 10.54
C LYS A 454 -14.34 -0.74 11.91
N LEU A 455 -15.47 -0.61 12.61
CA LEU A 455 -15.48 -0.19 14.01
C LEU A 455 -14.78 -1.23 14.89
N GLU A 456 -15.16 -2.51 14.79
CA GLU A 456 -14.52 -3.62 15.51
C GLU A 456 -13.01 -3.68 15.24
N MET A 457 -12.58 -3.34 14.02
CA MET A 457 -11.16 -3.23 13.68
C MET A 457 -10.47 -2.09 14.43
N VAL A 458 -11.02 -0.87 14.40
CA VAL A 458 -10.41 0.29 15.07
C VAL A 458 -10.39 0.10 16.59
N GLU A 459 -11.41 -0.57 17.15
CA GLU A 459 -11.44 -1.02 18.54
C GLU A 459 -10.26 -1.96 18.84
N ALA A 460 -10.11 -3.02 18.04
CA ALA A 460 -8.99 -3.96 18.19
C ALA A 460 -7.62 -3.26 18.07
N LEU A 461 -7.47 -2.28 17.16
CA LEU A 461 -6.23 -1.51 17.03
C LEU A 461 -5.88 -0.74 18.31
N GLY A 462 -6.88 -0.15 18.98
CA GLY A 462 -6.68 0.55 20.25
C GLY A 462 -6.28 -0.38 21.39
N GLU A 463 -6.97 -1.52 21.52
CA GLU A 463 -6.65 -2.53 22.54
C GLU A 463 -5.24 -3.11 22.36
N ILE A 464 -4.86 -3.38 21.11
CA ILE A 464 -3.56 -3.92 20.77
C ILE A 464 -2.44 -2.89 20.99
N GLN A 465 -2.67 -1.61 20.63
CA GLN A 465 -1.74 -0.52 20.91
C GLN A 465 -1.47 -0.43 22.42
N LEU A 466 -2.54 -0.45 23.22
CA LEU A 466 -2.45 -0.44 24.66
C LEU A 466 -1.69 -1.65 25.20
N ALA A 467 -2.07 -2.85 24.77
CA ALA A 467 -1.41 -4.09 25.18
C ALA A 467 0.09 -4.07 24.85
N THR A 468 0.45 -3.56 23.68
CA THR A 468 1.85 -3.45 23.25
C THR A 468 2.63 -2.49 24.14
N LYS A 469 2.07 -1.32 24.49
CA LYS A 469 2.70 -0.39 25.43
C LYS A 469 2.88 -1.01 26.81
N LEU A 470 1.85 -1.69 27.33
CA LEU A 470 1.93 -2.38 28.62
C LEU A 470 3.02 -3.48 28.63
N LEU A 471 3.22 -4.17 27.51
CA LEU A 471 4.19 -5.26 27.42
C LEU A 471 5.63 -4.79 27.16
N GLN A 472 5.84 -3.57 26.63
CA GLN A 472 7.15 -3.04 26.26
C GLN A 472 7.96 -2.44 27.42
N ASP A 473 7.31 -2.06 28.53
CA ASP A 473 7.98 -1.49 29.71
C ASP A 473 8.75 -2.57 30.49
N GLU A 474 9.85 -3.11 29.95
CA GLU A 474 10.68 -4.09 30.66
C GLU A 474 11.67 -3.42 31.61
N ASP A 475 11.35 -3.44 32.91
CA ASP A 475 12.39 -3.54 33.93
C ASP A 475 13.15 -4.87 33.73
N GLU A 476 14.46 -4.88 33.99
CA GLU A 476 15.30 -6.09 33.99
C GLU A 476 14.90 -7.07 35.13
N GLU A 477 13.68 -7.62 35.07
CA GLU A 477 13.19 -8.60 36.02
C GLU A 477 13.40 -10.04 35.54
N ASP A 478 13.73 -10.94 36.47
CA ASP A 478 14.05 -12.35 36.23
C ASP A 478 12.90 -13.20 35.62
N ASP A 479 11.64 -12.74 35.65
CA ASP A 479 10.44 -13.45 35.15
C ASP A 479 9.55 -12.52 34.29
N PRO A 480 9.71 -12.51 32.96
CA PRO A 480 8.94 -11.66 32.04
C PRO A 480 7.42 -11.90 32.09
N LEU A 481 7.00 -13.14 32.37
CA LEU A 481 5.59 -13.51 32.40
C LEU A 481 4.91 -12.97 33.67
N TYR A 482 5.61 -13.05 34.81
CA TYR A 482 5.16 -12.45 36.05
C TYR A 482 5.09 -10.92 35.96
N SER A 483 6.09 -10.28 35.35
CA SER A 483 6.06 -8.83 35.13
C SER A 483 4.87 -8.41 34.25
N SER A 484 4.61 -9.16 33.17
CA SER A 484 3.42 -8.96 32.33
C SER A 484 2.12 -9.09 33.13
N TYR A 485 2.02 -10.09 34.02
CA TYR A 485 0.87 -10.27 34.91
C TYR A 485 0.69 -9.09 35.87
N GLN A 486 1.76 -8.59 36.49
CA GLN A 486 1.68 -7.43 37.40
C GLN A 486 1.16 -6.18 36.69
N ARG A 487 1.56 -5.96 35.42
CA ARG A 487 1.10 -4.82 34.62
C ARG A 487 -0.37 -4.89 34.25
N LEU A 488 -0.99 -6.07 34.29
CA LEU A 488 -2.45 -6.20 34.16
C LEU A 488 -3.20 -5.56 35.34
N LYS A 489 -2.55 -5.34 36.49
CA LYS A 489 -3.18 -4.76 37.69
C LYS A 489 -4.51 -5.43 38.04
N CYS A 490 -4.54 -6.74 37.83
CA CYS A 490 -5.71 -7.58 38.04
C CYS A 490 -5.25 -8.87 38.69
N GLU A 491 -5.74 -9.12 39.90
CA GLU A 491 -5.53 -10.39 40.58
C GLU A 491 -6.40 -11.46 39.93
N LEU A 492 -5.78 -12.58 39.55
CA LEU A 492 -6.46 -13.74 39.00
C LEU A 492 -6.28 -14.93 39.94
N GLU A 493 -7.38 -15.53 40.36
CA GLU A 493 -7.39 -16.72 41.22
C GLU A 493 -8.11 -17.85 40.48
N PRO A 494 -7.43 -18.96 40.15
CA PRO A 494 -8.06 -20.07 39.47
C PRO A 494 -9.01 -20.81 40.41
N LEU A 495 -10.23 -21.07 39.92
CA LEU A 495 -11.19 -21.87 40.66
C LEU A 495 -10.96 -23.35 40.42
N ASP A 496 -11.19 -24.14 41.47
CA ASP A 496 -11.17 -25.59 41.40
C ASP A 496 -12.47 -26.13 40.84
N GLN A 497 -12.38 -27.18 40.01
CA GLN A 497 -13.53 -27.78 39.32
C GLN A 497 -14.63 -28.29 40.26
N GLY A 498 -14.29 -28.59 41.52
CA GLY A 498 -15.24 -29.03 42.54
C GLY A 498 -15.93 -27.91 43.32
N SER A 499 -15.57 -26.65 43.10
CA SER A 499 -16.12 -25.52 43.86
C SER A 499 -17.56 -25.20 43.45
N ASP A 500 -18.35 -24.69 44.41
CA ASP A 500 -19.73 -24.26 44.16
C ASP A 500 -19.80 -23.15 43.09
N GLU A 501 -18.82 -22.23 43.10
CA GLU A 501 -18.71 -21.17 42.09
C GLU A 501 -18.44 -21.74 40.69
N PHE A 502 -17.57 -22.75 40.57
CA PHE A 502 -17.33 -23.42 39.29
C PHE A 502 -18.61 -24.08 38.76
N ASN A 503 -19.32 -24.81 39.63
CA ASN A 503 -20.57 -25.48 39.27
C ASN A 503 -21.65 -24.48 38.84
N LEU A 504 -21.78 -23.35 39.55
CA LEU A 504 -22.71 -22.28 39.20
C LEU A 504 -22.44 -21.72 37.80
N VAL A 505 -21.18 -21.42 37.49
CA VAL A 505 -20.79 -20.87 36.17
C VAL A 505 -20.97 -21.91 35.07
N ASN A 506 -20.64 -23.18 35.34
CA ASN A 506 -20.85 -24.28 34.40
C ASN A 506 -22.34 -24.48 34.09
N GLU A 507 -23.19 -24.52 35.12
CA GLU A 507 -24.63 -24.59 34.95
C GLU A 507 -25.16 -23.38 34.17
N TYR A 508 -24.67 -22.17 34.48
CA TYR A 508 -25.06 -20.96 33.77
C TYR A 508 -24.69 -21.02 32.28
N LEU A 509 -23.51 -21.54 31.95
CA LEU A 509 -23.06 -21.73 30.56
C LEU A 509 -23.96 -22.72 29.81
N GLN A 510 -24.22 -23.89 30.38
CA GLN A 510 -25.03 -24.94 29.74
C GLN A 510 -26.47 -24.47 29.53
N ASN A 511 -27.05 -23.79 30.53
CA ASN A 511 -28.44 -23.31 30.48
C ASN A 511 -28.64 -22.14 29.50
N THR A 512 -27.58 -21.38 29.18
CA THR A 512 -27.66 -20.20 28.31
C THR A 512 -27.10 -20.41 26.90
N HIS A 513 -26.71 -21.64 26.54
CA HIS A 513 -26.30 -21.96 25.19
C HIS A 513 -27.49 -21.91 24.22
N ALA A 514 -27.48 -20.95 23.30
CA ALA A 514 -28.60 -20.70 22.39
C ALA A 514 -28.80 -21.86 21.39
N LYS A 515 -30.04 -22.31 21.23
CA LYS A 515 -30.41 -23.39 20.27
C LYS A 515 -30.03 -23.06 18.82
N THR A 516 -29.93 -21.78 18.48
CA THR A 516 -29.53 -21.29 17.15
C THR A 516 -28.02 -21.34 16.90
N HIS A 517 -27.20 -21.55 17.93
CA HIS A 517 -25.73 -21.59 17.84
C HIS A 517 -25.18 -23.02 17.99
N SER A 518 -25.92 -24.02 17.50
CA SER A 518 -25.57 -25.45 17.61
C SER A 518 -24.41 -25.91 16.72
N SER A 519 -23.82 -25.01 15.93
CA SER A 519 -22.65 -25.32 15.10
C SER A 519 -21.38 -25.54 15.91
N TYR A 520 -21.36 -25.17 17.19
CA TYR A 520 -20.24 -25.38 18.11
C TYR A 520 -20.74 -25.76 19.50
N GLY A 521 -19.93 -26.54 20.22
CA GLY A 521 -20.08 -26.78 21.66
C GLY A 521 -19.15 -25.87 22.47
N LEU A 522 -19.46 -25.68 23.75
CA LEU A 522 -18.60 -24.95 24.68
C LEU A 522 -18.21 -25.87 25.83
N GLU A 523 -16.92 -25.94 26.10
CA GLU A 523 -16.33 -26.66 27.23
C GLU A 523 -15.52 -25.68 28.08
N ILE A 524 -15.73 -25.69 29.39
CA ILE A 524 -14.97 -24.86 30.31
C ILE A 524 -13.64 -25.55 30.60
N VAL A 525 -12.56 -24.97 30.08
CA VAL A 525 -11.20 -25.43 30.39
C VAL A 525 -10.75 -24.93 31.76
N GLN A 526 -10.95 -23.64 32.04
CA GLN A 526 -10.55 -23.00 33.29
C GLN A 526 -11.44 -21.81 33.62
N ILE A 527 -11.67 -21.56 34.91
CA ILE A 527 -12.32 -20.35 35.42
C ILE A 527 -11.34 -19.60 36.32
N PHE A 528 -11.28 -18.28 36.17
CA PHE A 528 -10.54 -17.40 37.05
C PHE A 528 -11.49 -16.43 37.71
N ARG A 529 -11.40 -16.29 39.03
CA ARG A 529 -11.93 -15.14 39.75
C ARG A 529 -10.99 -13.98 39.49
N ALA A 530 -11.53 -12.89 38.94
CA ALA A 530 -10.77 -11.69 38.62
C ALA A 530 -11.11 -10.56 39.60
N ARG A 531 -10.09 -9.89 40.13
CA ARG A 531 -10.21 -8.69 40.98
C ARG A 531 -9.29 -7.61 40.42
N ARG A 532 -9.89 -6.60 39.80
CA ARG A 532 -9.15 -5.49 39.19
C ARG A 532 -8.87 -4.38 40.20
N GLU A 533 -7.69 -3.79 40.10
CA GLU A 533 -7.29 -2.68 40.98
C GLU A 533 -8.25 -1.48 40.85
N GLY A 534 -8.75 -1.00 41.99
CA GLY A 534 -9.66 0.15 42.06
C GLY A 534 -11.11 -0.12 41.60
N GLU A 535 -11.45 -1.33 41.14
CA GLU A 535 -12.78 -1.61 40.58
C GLU A 535 -13.87 -1.69 41.65
N GLU A 536 -13.55 -2.27 42.81
CA GLU A 536 -14.47 -2.36 43.95
C GLU A 536 -14.89 -0.96 44.43
N GLU A 537 -13.93 -0.04 44.56
CA GLU A 537 -14.18 1.35 44.94
C GLU A 537 -15.02 2.10 43.92
N ARG A 538 -14.75 1.91 42.62
CA ARG A 538 -15.56 2.50 41.55
C ARG A 538 -16.98 1.94 41.53
N PHE A 539 -17.14 0.66 41.88
CA PHE A 539 -18.43 -0.02 41.89
C PHE A 539 -19.26 0.24 43.15
N MET A 540 -18.65 0.62 44.28
CA MET A 540 -19.34 0.85 45.56
C MET A 540 -20.56 1.80 45.44
N LYS A 541 -20.46 2.84 44.61
CA LYS A 541 -21.57 3.79 44.35
C LYS A 541 -22.81 3.14 43.74
N PHE A 542 -22.65 1.98 43.09
CA PHE A 542 -23.72 1.20 42.47
C PHE A 542 -24.11 -0.04 43.26
N ALA A 543 -23.41 -0.37 44.36
CA ALA A 543 -23.64 -1.59 45.12
C ALA A 543 -25.07 -1.72 45.67
N LYS A 544 -25.76 -0.58 45.89
CA LYS A 544 -27.15 -0.52 46.38
C LYS A 544 -28.20 -0.35 45.27
N VAL A 545 -27.78 -0.29 44.01
CA VAL A 545 -28.71 -0.20 42.88
C VAL A 545 -29.41 -1.55 42.71
N ASN A 546 -30.71 -1.51 42.45
CA ASN A 546 -31.51 -2.71 42.22
C ASN A 546 -31.15 -3.37 40.87
N ASN A 547 -31.58 -4.62 40.65
CA ASN A 547 -31.39 -5.35 39.39
C ASN A 547 -29.91 -5.58 39.01
N ARG A 548 -29.09 -5.98 39.98
CA ARG A 548 -27.72 -6.44 39.72
C ARG A 548 -27.77 -7.85 39.15
N MET A 549 -27.17 -8.03 37.98
CA MET A 549 -27.16 -9.30 37.26
C MET A 549 -25.73 -9.69 36.90
N LEU A 550 -25.44 -10.99 36.94
CA LEU A 550 -24.26 -11.56 36.33
C LEU A 550 -24.57 -11.78 34.84
N LEU A 551 -23.74 -11.26 33.94
CA LEU A 551 -23.95 -11.31 32.49
C LEU A 551 -22.68 -11.74 31.77
N TRP A 552 -22.84 -12.34 30.59
CA TRP A 552 -21.72 -12.72 29.73
C TRP A 552 -21.20 -11.54 28.91
N HIS A 553 -19.88 -11.43 28.81
CA HIS A 553 -19.18 -10.56 27.87
C HIS A 553 -18.11 -11.37 27.14
N GLY A 554 -18.23 -11.47 25.82
CA GLY A 554 -17.26 -12.16 24.96
C GLY A 554 -16.45 -11.15 24.16
N SER A 555 -15.12 -11.31 24.15
CA SER A 555 -14.20 -10.49 23.38
C SER A 555 -13.08 -11.35 22.78
N ARG A 556 -12.39 -10.84 21.75
CA ARG A 556 -11.25 -11.53 21.13
C ARG A 556 -10.11 -11.69 22.14
N LEU A 557 -9.31 -12.75 21.99
CA LEU A 557 -8.18 -13.04 22.87
C LEU A 557 -7.22 -11.84 23.04
N THR A 558 -6.94 -11.14 21.93
CA THR A 558 -6.05 -9.97 21.90
C THR A 558 -6.50 -8.79 22.75
N ASN A 559 -7.80 -8.71 23.07
CA ASN A 559 -8.36 -7.57 23.78
C ASN A 559 -8.30 -7.77 25.31
N TRP A 560 -8.08 -9.00 25.80
CA TRP A 560 -8.14 -9.29 27.23
C TRP A 560 -7.03 -8.61 28.03
N THR A 561 -5.87 -8.35 27.42
CA THR A 561 -4.78 -7.58 28.05
C THR A 561 -5.24 -6.15 28.39
N GLY A 562 -5.96 -5.49 27.47
CA GLY A 562 -6.54 -4.16 27.70
C GLY A 562 -7.73 -4.19 28.65
N ILE A 563 -8.62 -5.18 28.51
CA ILE A 563 -9.79 -5.34 29.39
C ILE A 563 -9.39 -5.59 30.84
N LEU A 564 -8.39 -6.44 31.10
CA LEU A 564 -7.97 -6.71 32.48
C LEU A 564 -7.28 -5.50 33.11
N SER A 565 -6.45 -4.77 32.34
CA SER A 565 -5.74 -3.58 32.82
C SER A 565 -6.64 -2.36 33.00
N GLN A 566 -7.42 -1.99 31.98
CA GLN A 566 -8.20 -0.75 31.98
C GLN A 566 -9.70 -0.95 32.18
N GLY A 567 -10.21 -2.15 31.88
CA GLY A 567 -11.61 -2.50 32.05
C GLY A 567 -12.38 -2.44 30.76
N ASN A 568 -13.69 -2.64 30.87
CA ASN A 568 -14.58 -2.44 29.74
C ASN A 568 -14.66 -0.94 29.44
N LEU A 569 -14.02 -0.54 28.33
CA LEU A 569 -14.13 0.80 27.79
C LEU A 569 -15.41 0.93 26.97
N VAL A 570 -16.04 2.10 27.03
CA VAL A 570 -17.20 2.42 26.19
C VAL A 570 -16.69 3.16 24.95
N SER A 571 -17.08 2.71 23.77
CA SER A 571 -16.87 3.47 22.54
C SER A 571 -17.76 4.73 22.58
N ASN A 572 -17.12 5.91 22.64
CA ASN A 572 -17.78 7.22 22.67
C ASN A 572 -18.08 7.75 21.27
#